data_AF-A0A968YZ29-F1
#
_entry.id   AF-A0A968YZ29-F1
#
_cell.length_a   1.000
_cell.length_b   1.000
_cell.length_c   1.000
_cell.angle_alpha   90.00
_cell.angle_beta   90.00
_cell.angle_gamma   90.00
#
_symmetry.space_group_name_H-M   'P 1'
#
loop_
_entity.id
_entity.type
_entity.pdbx_description
1 polymer ?
#
loop_
_entity_poly.entity_id
_entity_poly.type
_entity_poly.pdbx_seq_one_letter_code
_entity_poly.pdbx_strand_id
1 'polypeptide(L)'
;MSIGKKLNLSFGILVAVTFLVIGITYWEGHRADISIDKTQQYHFPSALASAQAQSNLLSMLSNVRGYLATSESAFRNQYQVSRLAFEADFTQLKALSKGLNKAARPGNTVNVEQIERLEELERLYQQWLFLPEEMFALKDRVVENQPALKQLQSVGDIQINLTLDGATQLIDLQLQRSSMSDSSELLEALFEFRSSFALSVAALRSYLVTRSPSFRFEYAAQSKKIRQLGHKFYAYRLSSVLSSRRN
;
A
#
# COMPACT_ATOMS: atom_id res chain seq x y z
N MET A 1 11.58 -1.86 -12.87
CA MET A 1 11.87 -1.08 -11.64
C MET A 1 10.88 -1.48 -10.57
N SER A 2 11.34 -1.83 -9.36
CA SER A 2 10.48 -2.43 -8.31
C SER A 2 9.46 -1.44 -7.74
N ILE A 3 8.23 -1.92 -7.52
CA ILE A 3 7.08 -1.18 -6.96
C ILE A 3 7.45 -0.42 -5.66
N GLY A 4 8.33 -0.99 -4.83
CA GLY A 4 8.78 -0.36 -3.58
C GLY A 4 9.61 0.92 -3.78
N LYS A 5 10.38 1.03 -4.88
CA LYS A 5 11.13 2.27 -5.18
C LYS A 5 10.22 3.41 -5.64
N LYS A 6 9.10 3.10 -6.32
CA LYS A 6 8.10 4.10 -6.75
C LYS A 6 7.32 4.67 -5.56
N LEU A 7 7.01 3.84 -4.56
CA LEU A 7 6.30 4.26 -3.35
C LEU A 7 7.15 5.19 -2.46
N ASN A 8 8.43 4.85 -2.26
CA ASN A 8 9.35 5.70 -1.51
C ASN A 8 9.67 7.02 -2.25
N LEU A 9 9.69 7.01 -3.58
CA LEU A 9 9.86 8.23 -4.38
C LEU A 9 8.66 9.18 -4.21
N SER A 10 7.45 8.62 -4.20
CA SER A 10 6.21 9.39 -4.00
C SER A 10 6.15 10.04 -2.62
N PHE A 11 6.54 9.28 -1.59
CA PHE A 11 6.62 9.80 -0.22
C PHE A 11 7.72 10.86 -0.07
N GLY A 12 8.88 10.65 -0.70
CA GLY A 12 9.99 11.61 -0.70
C GLY A 12 9.62 12.95 -1.34
N ILE A 13 8.95 12.93 -2.50
CA ILE A 13 8.47 14.15 -3.18
C ILE A 13 7.45 14.89 -2.31
N LEU A 14 6.55 14.16 -1.64
CA LEU A 14 5.53 14.73 -0.76
C LEU A 14 6.15 15.40 0.47
N VAL A 15 7.17 14.78 1.07
CA VAL A 15 7.93 15.37 2.18
C VAL A 15 8.66 16.63 1.70
N ALA A 16 9.30 16.59 0.53
CA ALA A 16 9.98 17.75 -0.03
C ALA A 16 9.03 18.93 -0.29
N VAL A 17 7.85 18.69 -0.88
CA VAL A 17 6.83 19.72 -1.10
C VAL A 17 6.36 20.32 0.22
N THR A 18 6.12 19.48 1.23
CA THR A 18 5.69 19.96 2.56
C THR A 18 6.75 20.83 3.22
N PHE A 19 8.03 20.42 3.17
CA PHE A 19 9.14 21.23 3.69
C PHE A 19 9.32 22.54 2.93
N LEU A 20 9.09 22.54 1.61
CA LEU A 20 9.21 23.73 0.77
C LEU A 20 8.11 24.75 1.12
N VAL A 21 6.87 24.29 1.33
CA VAL A 21 5.77 25.15 1.80
C VAL A 21 6.07 25.73 3.19
N ILE A 22 6.52 24.91 4.15
CA ILE A 22 6.91 25.38 5.50
C ILE A 22 8.05 26.41 5.40
N GLY A 23 9.03 26.17 4.53
CA GLY A 23 10.17 27.06 4.32
C GLY A 23 9.78 28.42 3.74
N ILE A 24 8.72 28.49 2.93
CA ILE A 24 8.17 29.76 2.44
C ILE A 24 7.46 30.51 3.58
N THR A 25 6.61 29.83 4.36
CA THR A 25 5.85 30.44 5.47
C THR A 25 6.75 30.96 6.59
N TYR A 26 7.82 30.24 6.94
CA TYR A 26 8.75 30.66 7.98
C TYR A 26 9.54 31.92 7.60
N TRP A 27 9.81 32.09 6.29
CA TRP A 27 10.59 33.23 5.79
C TRP A 27 9.77 34.51 5.70
N GLU A 28 8.46 34.42 5.42
CA GLU A 28 7.56 35.58 5.45
C GLU A 28 7.36 36.15 6.87
N GLY A 29 7.50 35.32 7.91
CA GLY A 29 7.31 35.74 9.30
C GLY A 29 8.48 36.47 9.95
N HIS A 30 9.67 36.51 9.34
CA HIS A 30 10.90 36.99 10.00
C HIS A 30 11.46 38.33 9.52
N ARG A 31 10.70 39.12 8.73
CA ARG A 31 11.06 40.52 8.42
C ARG A 31 9.90 41.49 8.55
N ALA A 32 9.25 41.44 9.71
CA ALA A 32 8.48 42.57 10.22
C ALA A 32 9.43 43.54 10.94
N ASP A 33 10.35 44.18 10.22
CA ASP A 33 10.86 45.48 10.66
C ASP A 33 11.60 46.27 9.57
N ILE A 34 11.24 47.56 9.51
CA ILE A 34 11.87 48.70 8.81
C ILE A 34 11.63 48.80 7.29
N SER A 35 10.49 49.37 6.91
CA SER A 35 10.40 50.74 6.33
C SER A 35 8.95 51.06 5.98
N ILE A 36 8.33 51.89 6.82
CA ILE A 36 7.06 52.56 6.57
C ILE A 36 7.29 53.59 5.48
N ASP A 37 6.90 53.31 4.24
CA ASP A 37 6.07 54.22 3.45
C ASP A 37 5.55 53.54 2.16
N LYS A 38 4.25 53.70 1.91
CA LYS A 38 3.51 53.30 0.68
C LYS A 38 3.48 51.81 0.32
N THR A 39 2.34 51.15 0.62
CA THR A 39 1.31 50.67 -0.35
C THR A 39 0.50 49.50 0.26
N GLN A 40 -0.54 49.84 1.03
CA GLN A 40 -1.46 48.90 1.72
C GLN A 40 -2.43 48.11 0.81
N GLN A 41 -2.17 47.98 -0.49
CA GLN A 41 -3.15 47.39 -1.44
C GLN A 41 -2.69 46.13 -2.21
N TYR A 42 -1.43 45.70 -2.10
CA TYR A 42 -0.94 44.58 -2.93
C TYR A 42 -0.54 43.30 -2.18
N HIS A 43 -0.35 43.34 -0.85
CA HIS A 43 0.17 42.19 -0.09
C HIS A 43 -0.90 41.29 0.55
N PHE A 44 -2.15 41.75 0.68
CA PHE A 44 -3.25 40.95 1.26
C PHE A 44 -3.73 39.81 0.34
N PRO A 45 -3.86 39.98 -0.99
CA PRO A 45 -4.36 38.92 -1.87
C PRO A 45 -3.38 37.75 -2.05
N SER A 46 -2.06 38.00 -2.01
CA SER A 46 -1.04 36.95 -2.18
C SER A 46 -0.96 36.03 -0.97
N ALA A 47 -0.99 36.59 0.25
CA ALA A 47 -0.99 35.81 1.48
C ALA A 47 -2.25 34.92 1.60
N LEU A 48 -3.41 35.47 1.22
CA LEU A 48 -4.67 34.71 1.21
C LEU A 48 -4.64 33.57 0.17
N ALA A 49 -4.19 33.84 -1.06
CA ALA A 49 -4.07 32.82 -2.10
C ALA A 49 -3.09 31.70 -1.71
N SER A 50 -1.95 32.05 -1.09
CA SER A 50 -0.99 31.07 -0.58
C SER A 50 -1.56 30.21 0.55
N ALA A 51 -2.28 30.81 1.51
CA ALA A 51 -2.90 30.08 2.60
C ALA A 51 -4.01 29.13 2.09
N GLN A 52 -4.81 29.57 1.12
CA GLN A 52 -5.85 28.76 0.52
C GLN A 52 -5.27 27.60 -0.32
N ALA A 53 -4.22 27.86 -1.11
CA ALA A 53 -3.48 26.83 -1.83
C ALA A 53 -2.90 25.78 -0.85
N GLN A 54 -2.30 26.21 0.25
CA GLN A 54 -1.79 25.28 1.26
C GLN A 54 -2.89 24.42 1.88
N SER A 55 -4.03 25.03 2.25
CA SER A 55 -5.18 24.32 2.79
C SER A 55 -5.72 23.28 1.81
N ASN A 56 -5.84 23.65 0.54
CA ASN A 56 -6.30 22.76 -0.52
C ASN A 56 -5.32 21.61 -0.77
N LEU A 57 -4.00 21.87 -0.76
CA LEU A 57 -2.98 20.84 -0.87
C LEU A 57 -3.06 19.84 0.29
N LEU A 58 -3.17 20.32 1.54
CA LEU A 58 -3.32 19.45 2.72
C LEU A 58 -4.61 18.61 2.64
N SER A 59 -5.69 19.21 2.14
CA SER A 59 -6.96 18.51 1.91
C SER A 59 -6.79 17.40 0.86
N MET A 60 -6.09 17.67 -0.24
CA MET A 60 -5.76 16.64 -1.23
C MET A 60 -5.00 15.47 -0.61
N LEU A 61 -3.98 15.75 0.23
CA LEU A 61 -3.21 14.71 0.91
C LEU A 61 -4.05 13.88 1.88
N SER A 62 -4.91 14.55 2.66
CA SER A 62 -5.84 13.90 3.57
C SER A 62 -6.79 12.98 2.81
N ASN A 63 -7.34 13.44 1.70
CA ASN A 63 -8.25 12.68 0.85
C ASN A 63 -7.58 11.48 0.20
N VAL A 64 -6.34 11.60 -0.30
CA VAL A 64 -5.59 10.43 -0.81
C VAL A 64 -5.41 9.38 0.29
N ARG A 65 -5.01 9.79 1.50
CA ARG A 65 -4.82 8.88 2.64
C ARG A 65 -6.14 8.24 3.08
N GLY A 66 -7.20 9.04 3.17
CA GLY A 66 -8.55 8.60 3.50
C GLY A 66 -9.01 7.52 2.53
N TYR A 67 -8.81 7.72 1.23
CA TYR A 67 -9.13 6.73 0.21
C TYR A 67 -8.30 5.45 0.36
N LEU A 68 -6.97 5.56 0.52
CA LEU A 68 -6.11 4.38 0.61
C LEU A 68 -6.40 3.53 1.87
N ALA A 69 -6.85 4.17 2.95
CA ALA A 69 -7.24 3.51 4.18
C ALA A 69 -8.64 2.87 4.09
N THR A 70 -9.64 3.58 3.59
CA THR A 70 -11.06 3.18 3.68
C THR A 70 -11.63 2.63 2.37
N SER A 71 -11.05 2.99 1.23
CA SER A 71 -11.59 2.75 -0.13
C SER A 71 -12.92 3.45 -0.42
N GLU A 72 -13.31 4.46 0.38
CA GLU A 72 -14.56 5.19 0.16
C GLU A 72 -14.44 6.18 -1.00
N SER A 73 -15.32 6.07 -2.00
CA SER A 73 -15.30 6.92 -3.20
C SER A 73 -15.47 8.42 -2.91
N ALA A 74 -16.06 8.78 -1.77
CA ALA A 74 -16.18 10.17 -1.31
C ALA A 74 -14.82 10.88 -1.24
N PHE A 75 -13.79 10.20 -0.74
CA PHE A 75 -12.44 10.76 -0.68
C PHE A 75 -11.83 11.01 -2.06
N ARG A 76 -12.14 10.19 -3.08
CA ARG A 76 -11.70 10.47 -4.46
C ARG A 76 -12.37 11.70 -5.04
N ASN A 77 -13.66 11.86 -4.81
CA ASN A 77 -14.39 13.04 -5.26
C ASN A 77 -13.85 14.31 -4.56
N GLN A 78 -13.67 14.25 -3.24
CA GLN A 78 -13.12 15.36 -2.46
C GLN A 78 -11.68 15.69 -2.87
N TYR A 79 -10.85 14.68 -3.20
CA TYR A 79 -9.54 14.90 -3.79
C TYR A 79 -9.62 15.73 -5.08
N GLN A 80 -10.53 15.39 -6.00
CA GLN A 80 -10.69 16.14 -7.25
C GLN A 80 -11.14 17.58 -7.01
N VAL A 81 -12.06 17.79 -6.07
CA VAL A 81 -12.53 19.13 -5.68
C VAL A 81 -11.37 19.96 -5.11
N SER A 82 -10.63 19.42 -4.14
CA SER A 82 -9.48 20.11 -3.55
C SER A 82 -8.37 20.37 -4.57
N ARG A 83 -8.16 19.46 -5.53
CA ARG A 83 -7.20 19.63 -6.63
C ARG A 83 -7.55 20.82 -7.51
N LEU A 84 -8.80 20.88 -7.98
CA LEU A 84 -9.25 21.99 -8.83
C LEU A 84 -9.17 23.33 -8.07
N ALA A 85 -9.50 23.34 -6.78
CA ALA A 85 -9.37 24.53 -5.95
C ALA A 85 -7.91 24.96 -5.78
N PHE A 86 -6.99 24.02 -5.51
CA PHE A 86 -5.55 24.29 -5.45
C PHE A 86 -5.02 24.87 -6.77
N GLU A 87 -5.39 24.28 -7.91
CA GLU A 87 -4.94 24.73 -9.23
C GLU A 87 -5.43 26.17 -9.54
N ALA A 88 -6.64 26.52 -9.10
CA ALA A 88 -7.18 27.87 -9.22
C ALA A 88 -6.37 28.86 -8.36
N ASP A 89 -6.14 28.55 -7.08
CA ASP A 89 -5.36 29.41 -6.17
C ASP A 89 -3.92 29.57 -6.65
N PHE A 90 -3.31 28.48 -7.13
CA PHE A 90 -1.95 28.48 -7.66
C PHE A 90 -1.83 29.32 -8.93
N THR A 91 -2.83 29.26 -9.81
CA THR A 91 -2.90 30.11 -11.00
C THR A 91 -3.02 31.59 -10.62
N GLN A 92 -3.84 31.91 -9.63
CA GLN A 92 -3.96 33.27 -9.11
C GLN A 92 -2.63 33.77 -8.52
N LEU A 93 -1.94 32.93 -7.74
CA LEU A 93 -0.65 33.26 -7.15
C LEU A 93 0.41 33.55 -8.23
N LYS A 94 0.45 32.77 -9.31
CA LYS A 94 1.33 33.02 -10.46
C LYS A 94 0.99 34.31 -11.22
N ALA A 95 -0.29 34.66 -11.33
CA ALA A 95 -0.71 35.90 -11.97
C ALA A 95 -0.29 37.13 -11.15
N LEU A 96 -0.45 37.06 -9.83
CA LEU A 96 -0.05 38.12 -8.89
C LEU A 96 1.48 38.31 -8.90
N SER A 97 2.27 37.23 -8.88
CA SER A 97 3.73 37.32 -8.90
C SER A 97 4.29 37.91 -10.21
N LYS A 98 3.71 37.56 -11.37
CA LYS A 98 4.06 38.17 -12.65
C LYS A 98 3.68 39.65 -12.73
N GLY A 99 2.56 40.05 -12.13
CA GLY A 99 2.13 41.45 -12.03
C GLY A 99 3.10 42.30 -11.20
N LEU A 100 3.56 41.77 -10.06
CA LEU A 100 4.54 42.41 -9.18
C LEU A 100 5.92 42.56 -9.85
N ASN A 101 6.31 41.60 -10.70
CA ASN A 101 7.55 41.69 -11.46
C ASN A 101 7.53 42.83 -12.50
N LYS A 102 6.41 43.02 -13.22
CA LYS A 102 6.27 44.12 -14.19
C LYS A 102 6.28 45.51 -13.55
N ALA A 103 5.85 45.62 -12.30
CA ALA A 103 5.84 46.87 -11.54
C ALA A 103 7.17 47.16 -10.81
N ALA A 104 8.11 46.21 -10.80
CA ALA A 104 9.35 46.32 -10.06
C ALA A 104 10.43 47.10 -10.82
N ARG A 105 11.13 48.00 -10.12
CA ARG A 105 12.29 48.73 -10.64
C ARG A 105 13.48 47.77 -10.90
N PRO A 106 14.36 48.06 -11.89
CA PRO A 106 15.57 47.27 -12.10
C PRO A 106 16.44 47.32 -10.83
N GLY A 107 16.64 46.15 -10.20
CA GLY A 107 17.39 45.98 -8.95
C GLY A 107 16.66 45.25 -7.81
N ASN A 108 15.36 44.93 -7.95
CA ASN A 108 14.61 44.22 -6.92
C ASN A 108 14.80 42.69 -7.00
N THR A 109 15.88 42.17 -6.40
CA THR A 109 16.23 40.74 -6.37
C THR A 109 15.18 39.84 -5.68
N VAL A 110 14.37 40.41 -4.79
CA VAL A 110 13.34 39.70 -4.00
C VAL A 110 12.24 39.08 -4.88
N ASN A 111 11.91 39.70 -6.01
CA ASN A 111 10.87 39.17 -6.91
C ASN A 111 11.35 37.98 -7.74
N VAL A 112 12.66 37.87 -8.00
CA VAL A 112 13.24 36.79 -8.82
C VAL A 112 13.21 35.47 -8.03
N GLU A 113 13.62 35.49 -6.76
CA GLU A 113 13.61 34.30 -5.90
C GLU A 113 12.20 33.73 -5.68
N GLN A 114 11.19 34.60 -5.53
CA GLN A 114 9.79 34.18 -5.38
C GLN A 114 9.26 33.47 -6.65
N ILE A 115 9.65 33.96 -7.82
CA ILE A 115 9.26 33.36 -9.11
C ILE A 115 9.92 31.97 -9.25
N GLU A 116 11.22 31.86 -8.95
CA GLU A 116 11.94 30.58 -8.99
C GLU A 116 11.32 29.54 -8.06
N ARG A 117 10.92 29.94 -6.84
CA ARG A 117 10.24 29.04 -5.90
C ARG A 117 8.86 28.59 -6.38
N LEU A 118 8.12 29.47 -7.06
CA LEU A 118 6.82 29.11 -7.66
C LEU A 118 6.98 28.17 -8.85
N GLU A 119 7.99 28.36 -9.68
CA GLU A 119 8.32 27.47 -10.80
C GLU A 119 8.73 26.08 -10.29
N GLU A 120 9.52 26.02 -9.22
CA GLU A 120 9.89 24.76 -8.59
C GLU A 120 8.67 24.04 -7.97
N LEU A 121 7.77 24.78 -7.31
CA LEU A 121 6.52 24.23 -6.80
C LEU A 121 5.63 23.69 -7.94
N GLU A 122 5.52 24.40 -9.05
CA GLU A 122 4.80 23.94 -10.24
C GLU A 122 5.40 22.63 -10.77
N ARG A 123 6.73 22.56 -10.89
CA ARG A 123 7.43 21.38 -11.37
C ARG A 123 7.19 20.16 -10.47
N LEU A 124 7.25 20.34 -9.15
CA LEU A 124 6.99 19.28 -8.18
C LEU A 124 5.51 18.86 -8.20
N TYR A 125 4.60 19.81 -8.32
CA TYR A 125 3.16 19.54 -8.43
C TYR A 125 2.84 18.71 -9.68
N GLN A 126 3.40 19.06 -10.83
CA GLN A 126 3.20 18.30 -12.08
C GLN A 126 3.73 16.87 -11.99
N GLN A 127 4.83 16.66 -11.26
CA GLN A 127 5.34 15.31 -10.97
C GLN A 127 4.44 14.54 -10.00
N TRP A 128 3.79 15.23 -9.07
CA TRP A 128 2.90 14.58 -8.13
C TRP A 128 1.52 14.28 -8.74
N LEU A 129 1.05 15.09 -9.70
CA LEU A 129 -0.32 15.05 -10.25
C LEU A 129 -0.79 13.66 -10.71
N PHE A 130 0.11 12.83 -11.26
CA PHE A 130 -0.21 11.49 -11.74
C PHE A 130 -0.15 10.41 -10.65
N LEU A 131 0.54 10.66 -9.53
CA LEU A 131 0.77 9.66 -8.49
C LEU A 131 -0.51 9.24 -7.75
N PRO A 132 -1.41 10.16 -7.34
CA PRO A 132 -2.66 9.78 -6.67
C PRO A 132 -3.53 8.84 -7.51
N GLU A 133 -3.65 9.08 -8.81
CA GLU A 133 -4.43 8.23 -9.70
C GLU A 133 -3.82 6.82 -9.83
N GLU A 134 -2.49 6.73 -9.97
CA GLU A 134 -1.79 5.43 -9.91
C GLU A 134 -2.02 4.73 -8.57
N MET A 135 -1.94 5.45 -7.45
CA MET A 135 -2.18 4.89 -6.12
C MET A 135 -3.61 4.37 -5.95
N PHE A 136 -4.60 5.11 -6.47
CA PHE A 136 -6.00 4.70 -6.47
C PHE A 136 -6.22 3.47 -7.34
N ALA A 137 -5.66 3.44 -8.56
CA ALA A 137 -5.74 2.28 -9.44
C ALA A 137 -5.07 1.04 -8.81
N LEU A 138 -3.93 1.24 -8.12
CA LEU A 138 -3.24 0.18 -7.40
C LEU A 138 -4.09 -0.41 -6.27
N LYS A 139 -4.75 0.46 -5.50
CA LYS A 139 -5.66 0.10 -4.42
C LYS A 139 -6.90 -0.64 -4.92
N ASP A 140 -7.46 -0.24 -6.05
CA ASP A 140 -8.68 -0.85 -6.59
C ASP A 140 -8.44 -2.26 -7.15
N ARG A 141 -7.24 -2.50 -7.68
CA ARG A 141 -6.88 -3.76 -8.35
C ARG A 141 -6.03 -4.66 -7.45
N VAL A 142 -6.47 -4.86 -6.20
CA VAL A 142 -5.71 -5.64 -5.18
C VAL A 142 -5.29 -7.01 -5.71
N VAL A 143 -6.19 -7.73 -6.39
CA VAL A 143 -5.91 -9.09 -6.91
C VAL A 143 -4.94 -9.05 -8.10
N GLU A 144 -5.09 -8.10 -9.03
CA GLU A 144 -4.19 -7.97 -10.19
C GLU A 144 -2.78 -7.54 -9.77
N ASN A 145 -2.69 -6.69 -8.74
CA ASN A 145 -1.42 -6.16 -8.22
C ASN A 145 -0.76 -7.09 -7.19
N GLN A 146 -1.42 -8.19 -6.82
CA GLN A 146 -0.88 -9.21 -5.93
C GLN A 146 -0.79 -10.56 -6.66
N PRO A 147 0.26 -10.78 -7.47
CA PRO A 147 0.38 -11.98 -8.31
C PRO A 147 0.29 -13.29 -7.51
N ALA A 148 0.82 -13.30 -6.28
CA ALA A 148 0.72 -14.45 -5.40
C ALA A 148 -0.72 -14.75 -4.94
N LEU A 149 -1.53 -13.72 -4.69
CA LEU A 149 -2.95 -13.88 -4.34
C LEU A 149 -3.75 -14.38 -5.55
N LYS A 150 -3.49 -13.82 -6.73
CA LYS A 150 -4.08 -14.28 -7.99
C LYS A 150 -3.76 -15.76 -8.25
N GLN A 151 -2.51 -16.17 -8.09
CA GLN A 151 -2.09 -17.56 -8.29
C GLN A 151 -2.74 -18.51 -7.26
N LEU A 152 -2.88 -18.08 -6.00
CA LEU A 152 -3.59 -18.85 -5.00
C LEU A 152 -5.05 -19.06 -5.40
N GLN A 153 -5.75 -18.02 -5.87
CA GLN A 153 -7.15 -18.11 -6.27
C GLN A 153 -7.37 -18.91 -7.56
N SER A 154 -6.48 -18.79 -8.54
CA SER A 154 -6.67 -19.44 -9.85
C SER A 154 -6.26 -20.91 -9.88
N VAL A 155 -5.18 -21.27 -9.20
CA VAL A 155 -4.61 -22.63 -9.22
C VAL A 155 -4.56 -23.24 -7.83
N GLY A 156 -4.17 -22.45 -6.83
CA GLY A 156 -3.97 -22.94 -5.47
C GLY A 156 -5.24 -23.47 -4.81
N ASP A 157 -6.37 -22.76 -4.93
CA ASP A 157 -7.64 -23.14 -4.28
C ASP A 157 -8.15 -24.50 -4.77
N ILE A 158 -7.99 -24.80 -6.06
CA ILE A 158 -8.34 -26.11 -6.63
C ILE A 158 -7.47 -27.21 -5.98
N GLN A 159 -6.15 -27.01 -5.91
CA GLN A 159 -5.22 -28.00 -5.35
C GLN A 159 -5.42 -28.19 -3.84
N ILE A 160 -5.75 -27.11 -3.12
CA ILE A 160 -6.07 -27.14 -1.69
C ILE A 160 -7.29 -28.01 -1.43
N ASN A 161 -8.37 -27.79 -2.19
CA ASN A 161 -9.60 -28.56 -2.03
C ASN A 161 -9.38 -30.04 -2.33
N LEU A 162 -8.72 -30.36 -3.45
CA LEU A 162 -8.37 -31.74 -3.81
C LEU A 162 -7.56 -32.45 -2.72
N THR A 163 -6.63 -31.74 -2.08
CA THR A 163 -5.79 -32.30 -1.00
C THR A 163 -6.62 -32.58 0.27
N LEU A 164 -7.48 -31.63 0.67
CA LEU A 164 -8.35 -31.79 1.85
C LEU A 164 -9.40 -32.88 1.66
N ASP A 165 -9.98 -32.97 0.46
CA ASP A 165 -10.96 -34.00 0.11
C ASP A 165 -10.29 -35.37 0.07
N GLY A 166 -9.13 -35.49 -0.57
CA GLY A 166 -8.35 -36.72 -0.60
C GLY A 166 -7.96 -37.19 0.81
N ALA A 167 -7.53 -36.29 1.70
CA ALA A 167 -7.24 -36.62 3.08
C ALA A 167 -8.49 -37.12 3.84
N THR A 168 -9.65 -36.48 3.62
CA THR A 168 -10.92 -36.89 4.23
C THR A 168 -11.35 -38.28 3.77
N GLN A 169 -11.28 -38.55 2.47
CA GLN A 169 -11.60 -39.87 1.91
C GLN A 169 -10.70 -40.98 2.47
N LEU A 170 -9.39 -40.71 2.63
CA LEU A 170 -8.46 -41.67 3.22
C LEU A 170 -8.78 -41.96 4.70
N ILE A 171 -9.17 -40.94 5.46
CA ILE A 171 -9.62 -41.09 6.85
C ILE A 171 -10.87 -41.97 6.90
N ASP A 172 -11.87 -41.70 6.07
CA ASP A 172 -13.14 -42.44 6.05
C ASP A 172 -12.92 -43.92 5.67
N LEU A 173 -12.09 -44.18 4.66
CA LEU A 173 -11.71 -45.53 4.26
C LEU A 173 -10.98 -46.28 5.38
N GLN A 174 -10.09 -45.60 6.12
CA GLN A 174 -9.37 -46.22 7.22
C GLN A 174 -10.29 -46.51 8.40
N LEU A 175 -11.22 -45.61 8.73
CA LEU A 175 -12.24 -45.83 9.76
C LEU A 175 -13.11 -47.05 9.45
N GLN A 176 -13.51 -47.24 8.19
CA GLN A 176 -14.30 -48.41 7.76
C GLN A 176 -13.53 -49.74 7.85
N ARG A 177 -12.20 -49.72 7.70
CA ARG A 177 -11.34 -50.91 7.79
C ARG A 177 -10.95 -51.31 9.22
N SER A 178 -11.13 -50.41 10.19
CA SER A 178 -10.56 -50.55 11.53
C SER A 178 -11.39 -51.48 12.42
N SER A 179 -11.19 -52.80 12.30
CA SER A 179 -11.61 -53.79 13.31
C SER A 179 -10.47 -54.32 14.19
N MET A 180 -9.22 -53.87 14.01
CA MET A 180 -8.05 -54.29 14.82
C MET A 180 -7.07 -53.14 15.04
N SER A 181 -6.41 -53.20 16.21
CA SER A 181 -5.55 -52.20 16.87
C SER A 181 -4.37 -51.60 16.07
N ASP A 182 -4.06 -52.08 14.87
CA ASP A 182 -2.96 -51.56 14.02
C ASP A 182 -3.30 -50.26 13.26
N SER A 183 -4.57 -49.81 13.30
CA SER A 183 -5.05 -48.69 12.48
C SER A 183 -4.97 -47.31 13.14
N SER A 184 -4.67 -47.22 14.44
CA SER A 184 -4.79 -45.96 15.18
C SER A 184 -3.70 -44.94 14.84
N GLU A 185 -2.45 -45.37 14.66
CA GLU A 185 -1.32 -44.46 14.42
C GLU A 185 -1.37 -43.83 13.01
N LEU A 186 -1.78 -44.62 11.99
CA LEU A 186 -2.00 -44.09 10.64
C LEU A 186 -3.17 -43.11 10.61
N LEU A 187 -4.25 -43.43 11.32
CA LEU A 187 -5.43 -42.58 11.41
C LEU A 187 -5.10 -41.25 12.11
N GLU A 188 -4.34 -41.29 13.20
CA GLU A 188 -3.81 -40.10 13.89
C GLU A 188 -2.95 -39.25 12.95
N ALA A 189 -2.04 -39.86 12.20
CA ALA A 189 -1.19 -39.16 11.24
C ALA A 189 -2.01 -38.50 10.11
N LEU A 190 -3.09 -39.13 9.63
CA LEU A 190 -3.98 -38.56 8.63
C LEU A 190 -4.76 -37.35 9.18
N PHE A 191 -5.27 -37.44 10.41
CA PHE A 191 -5.92 -36.31 11.08
C PHE A 191 -4.94 -35.15 11.31
N GLU A 192 -3.72 -35.43 11.76
CA GLU A 192 -2.68 -34.42 11.97
C GLU A 192 -2.27 -33.76 10.65
N PHE A 193 -2.19 -34.53 9.56
CA PHE A 193 -1.91 -34.01 8.22
C PHE A 193 -3.00 -33.05 7.76
N ARG A 194 -4.27 -33.47 7.81
CA ARG A 194 -5.40 -32.64 7.38
C ARG A 194 -5.47 -31.34 8.18
N SER A 195 -5.30 -31.42 9.50
CA SER A 195 -5.31 -30.25 10.39
C SER A 195 -4.15 -29.30 10.09
N SER A 196 -2.92 -29.83 10.02
CA SER A 196 -1.72 -29.02 9.71
C SER A 196 -1.81 -28.38 8.33
N PHE A 197 -2.34 -29.10 7.33
CA PHE A 197 -2.55 -28.57 5.98
C PHE A 197 -3.57 -27.42 5.99
N ALA A 198 -4.73 -27.60 6.64
CA ALA A 198 -5.74 -26.55 6.77
C ALA A 198 -5.19 -25.29 7.47
N LEU A 199 -4.44 -25.46 8.55
CA LEU A 199 -3.77 -24.35 9.25
C LEU A 199 -2.72 -23.67 8.37
N SER A 200 -1.96 -24.43 7.58
CA SER A 200 -0.97 -23.85 6.65
C SER A 200 -1.67 -22.97 5.59
N VAL A 201 -2.81 -23.42 5.05
CA VAL A 201 -3.59 -22.66 4.06
C VAL A 201 -4.15 -21.39 4.67
N ALA A 202 -4.71 -21.46 5.87
CA ALA A 202 -5.20 -20.29 6.58
C ALA A 202 -4.08 -19.26 6.82
N ALA A 203 -2.92 -19.71 7.31
CA ALA A 203 -1.76 -18.85 7.51
C ALA A 203 -1.25 -18.25 6.18
N LEU A 204 -1.22 -19.01 5.09
CA LEU A 204 -0.84 -18.50 3.77
C LEU A 204 -1.79 -17.39 3.30
N ARG A 205 -3.11 -17.63 3.37
CA ARG A 205 -4.13 -16.64 3.00
C ARG A 205 -4.01 -15.37 3.85
N SER A 206 -3.88 -15.53 5.17
CA SER A 206 -3.68 -14.40 6.09
C SER A 206 -2.41 -13.62 5.80
N TYR A 207 -1.31 -14.30 5.45
CA TYR A 207 -0.07 -13.64 5.06
C TYR A 207 -0.22 -12.85 3.75
N LEU A 208 -0.90 -13.40 2.75
CA LEU A 208 -1.08 -12.71 1.47
C LEU A 208 -1.90 -11.42 1.62
N VAL A 209 -2.93 -11.44 2.47
CA VAL A 209 -3.79 -10.29 2.72
C VAL A 209 -3.11 -9.25 3.61
N THR A 210 -2.48 -9.67 4.71
CA THR A 210 -1.98 -8.73 5.75
C THR A 210 -0.50 -8.40 5.63
N ARG A 211 0.29 -9.24 4.93
CA ARG A 211 1.76 -9.23 4.89
C ARG A 211 2.42 -9.35 6.28
N SER A 212 1.71 -9.81 7.31
CA SER A 212 2.26 -9.96 8.65
C SER A 212 3.26 -11.12 8.76
N PRO A 213 4.48 -10.90 9.29
CA PRO A 213 5.47 -11.96 9.49
C PRO A 213 4.98 -13.14 10.35
N SER A 214 4.05 -12.91 11.29
CA SER A 214 3.49 -13.97 12.15
C SER A 214 2.91 -15.12 11.33
N PHE A 215 2.06 -14.80 10.35
CA PHE A 215 1.43 -15.79 9.48
C PHE A 215 2.45 -16.52 8.57
N ARG A 216 3.54 -15.85 8.18
CA ARG A 216 4.63 -16.52 7.46
C ARG A 216 5.32 -17.57 8.33
N PHE A 217 5.56 -17.26 9.61
CA PHE A 217 6.16 -18.21 10.55
C PHE A 217 5.21 -19.38 10.84
N GLU A 218 3.92 -19.12 11.02
CA GLU A 218 2.90 -20.17 11.18
C GLU A 218 2.86 -21.09 9.96
N TYR A 219 2.80 -20.54 8.74
CA TYR A 219 2.87 -21.32 7.51
C TYR A 219 4.11 -22.21 7.48
N ALA A 220 5.28 -21.67 7.83
CA ALA A 220 6.53 -22.42 7.82
C ALA A 220 6.53 -23.57 8.84
N ALA A 221 5.97 -23.33 10.03
CA ALA A 221 5.82 -24.34 11.08
C ALA A 221 4.90 -25.48 10.64
N GLN A 222 3.71 -25.16 10.11
CA GLN A 222 2.78 -26.19 9.62
C GLN A 222 3.35 -26.93 8.41
N SER A 223 4.00 -26.23 7.49
CA SER A 223 4.68 -26.84 6.34
C SER A 223 5.77 -27.83 6.77
N LYS A 224 6.46 -27.57 7.88
CA LYS A 224 7.45 -28.49 8.45
C LYS A 224 6.77 -29.77 8.96
N LYS A 225 5.66 -29.65 9.69
CA LYS A 225 4.87 -30.80 10.18
C LYS A 225 4.36 -31.66 9.03
N ILE A 226 3.79 -31.05 8.01
CA ILE A 226 3.29 -31.73 6.81
C ILE A 226 4.38 -32.58 6.15
N ARG A 227 5.60 -32.04 6.01
CA ARG A 227 6.75 -32.80 5.47
C ARG A 227 7.12 -33.99 6.35
N GLN A 228 7.14 -33.81 7.68
CA GLN A 228 7.44 -34.90 8.63
C GLN A 228 6.41 -36.03 8.53
N LEU A 229 5.13 -35.69 8.43
CA LEU A 229 4.05 -36.67 8.23
C LEU A 229 4.17 -37.39 6.89
N GLY A 230 4.57 -36.68 5.82
CA GLY A 230 4.89 -37.29 4.53
C GLY A 230 5.91 -38.43 4.65
N HIS A 231 6.99 -38.22 5.41
CA HIS A 231 7.97 -39.29 5.67
C HIS A 231 7.37 -40.49 6.42
N LYS A 232 6.48 -40.27 7.40
CA LYS A 232 5.77 -41.35 8.08
C LYS A 232 4.90 -42.17 7.13
N PHE A 233 4.15 -41.52 6.23
CA PHE A 233 3.33 -42.23 5.23
C PHE A 233 4.16 -43.11 4.29
N TYR A 234 5.33 -42.66 3.86
CA TYR A 234 6.25 -43.49 3.07
C TYR A 234 6.72 -44.72 3.85
N ALA A 235 6.99 -44.60 5.15
CA ALA A 235 7.38 -45.72 5.99
C ALA A 235 6.27 -46.78 6.13
N TYR A 236 5.01 -46.36 6.33
CA TYR A 236 3.85 -47.28 6.39
C TYR A 236 3.63 -48.04 5.07
N ARG A 237 3.88 -47.39 3.92
CA ARG A 237 3.79 -48.06 2.62
C ARG A 237 4.85 -49.15 2.45
N LEU A 238 6.06 -48.93 2.97
CA LEU A 238 7.14 -49.92 2.88
C LEU A 238 6.89 -51.11 3.82
N SER A 239 6.41 -50.88 5.05
CA SER A 239 6.13 -51.96 6.00
C SER A 239 4.97 -52.86 5.55
N SER A 240 3.90 -52.28 5.02
CA SER A 240 2.75 -53.04 4.48
C SER A 240 3.13 -53.92 3.29
N VAL A 241 3.94 -53.42 2.35
CA VAL A 241 4.42 -54.21 1.19
C VAL A 241 5.33 -55.37 1.61
N LEU A 242 6.17 -55.17 2.62
CA LEU A 242 7.06 -56.23 3.12
C LEU A 242 6.30 -57.31 3.89
N SER A 243 5.25 -56.96 4.64
CA SER A 243 4.39 -57.93 5.32
C SER A 243 3.57 -58.78 4.35
N SER A 244 3.11 -58.20 3.23
CA SER A 244 2.34 -58.91 2.20
C SER A 244 3.18 -59.87 1.33
N ARG A 245 4.52 -59.79 1.37
CA ARG A 245 5.43 -60.71 0.64
C ARG A 245 5.91 -61.89 1.48
N ARG A 246 5.59 -61.92 2.78
CA ARG A 246 5.97 -63.00 3.71
C ARG A 246 4.86 -64.01 3.98
N ASN A 247 3.66 -63.77 3.46
CA ASN A 247 2.54 -64.70 3.43
C ASN A 247 2.30 -65.15 1.98
#